data_AF-A0A917J3R9-F1
#
_entry.id   AF-A0A917J3R9-F1
#
_cell.length_a   1.000
_cell.length_b   1.000
_cell.length_c   1.000
_cell.angle_alpha   90.00
_cell.angle_beta   90.00
_cell.angle_gamma   90.00
#
_symmetry.space_group_name_H-M   'P 1'
#
loop_
_entity.id
_entity.type
_entity.pdbx_description
1 polymer ?
#
loop_
_entity_poly.entity_id
_entity_poly.type
_entity_poly.pdbx_seq_one_letter_code
_entity_poly.pdbx_strand_id
1 'polypeptide(L)'
;MYLGTLQLVDNDLEGYTTLAFLQQQAEVILSLEKEIETVDEYAGLIEDANAFLERLGNGAYETIRHEMAVELTESAYGQGDYTPSEADVSDLEKELILDAVHFYQGSTVLIFHAPENYPDMQICCQVDDEGNIEDVSVYQHNS
;
A
#
# COMPACT_ATOMS: atom_id res chain seq x y z
N MET A 1 6.20 10.73 -14.70
CA MET A 1 6.94 10.49 -13.46
C MET A 1 5.93 10.64 -12.35
N TYR A 2 5.68 9.56 -11.60
CA TYR A 2 4.64 9.49 -10.57
C TYR A 2 5.17 9.94 -9.20
N LEU A 3 6.47 9.77 -8.98
CA LEU A 3 7.16 10.22 -7.78
C LEU A 3 7.36 11.74 -7.80
N GLY A 4 7.01 12.38 -6.69
CA GLY A 4 7.33 13.75 -6.35
C GLY A 4 8.78 13.93 -5.90
N THR A 5 9.06 15.01 -5.18
CA THR A 5 10.42 15.29 -4.69
C THR A 5 10.89 14.19 -3.75
N LEU A 6 11.99 13.52 -4.11
CA LEU A 6 12.67 12.52 -3.27
C LEU A 6 13.80 13.15 -2.45
N GLN A 7 13.93 12.75 -1.19
CA GLN A 7 14.98 13.19 -0.27
C GLN A 7 15.57 11.98 0.46
N LEU A 8 16.89 11.96 0.64
CA LEU A 8 17.56 10.92 1.43
C LEU A 8 17.43 11.26 2.92
N VAL A 9 16.80 10.38 3.67
CA VAL A 9 16.57 10.46 5.12
C VAL A 9 16.95 9.11 5.73
N ASP A 10 17.89 9.08 6.68
CA ASP A 10 18.26 7.87 7.44
C ASP A 10 18.50 6.57 6.63
N ASN A 11 19.04 6.69 5.39
CA ASN A 11 19.27 5.62 4.41
C ASN A 11 18.03 5.13 3.64
N ASP A 12 16.98 5.93 3.58
CA ASP A 12 15.82 5.72 2.72
C ASP A 12 15.57 6.96 1.85
N LEU A 13 15.01 6.77 0.65
CA LEU A 13 14.47 7.89 -0.12
C LEU A 13 13.00 8.08 0.22
N GLU A 14 12.70 9.21 0.82
CA GLU A 14 11.34 9.62 1.16
C GLU A 14 10.80 10.62 0.14
N GLY A 15 9.51 10.55 -0.15
CA GLY A 15 8.81 11.48 -1.01
C GLY A 15 7.31 11.25 -0.98
N TYR A 16 6.66 11.52 -2.11
CA TYR A 16 5.22 11.34 -2.25
C TYR A 16 4.87 10.94 -3.67
N THR A 17 3.69 10.36 -3.85
CA THR A 17 3.08 10.11 -5.14
C THR A 17 1.70 10.77 -5.20
N THR A 18 1.30 11.15 -6.41
CA THR A 18 -0.06 11.60 -6.69
C THR A 18 -0.64 10.71 -7.77
N LEU A 19 -1.76 10.06 -7.48
CA LEU A 19 -2.51 9.24 -8.42
C LEU A 19 -3.93 9.78 -8.53
N ALA A 20 -4.56 9.61 -9.70
CA ALA A 20 -5.84 10.23 -10.00
C ALA A 20 -6.98 9.78 -9.06
N PHE A 21 -6.89 8.58 -8.50
CA PHE A 21 -7.86 8.03 -7.55
C PHE A 21 -7.63 8.49 -6.11
N LEU A 22 -6.46 9.06 -5.79
CA LEU A 22 -6.16 9.50 -4.44
C LEU A 22 -6.79 10.86 -4.15
N GLN A 23 -7.44 10.97 -2.98
CA GLN A 23 -7.96 12.25 -2.49
C GLN A 23 -6.87 13.18 -1.98
N GLN A 24 -5.75 12.60 -1.53
CA GLN A 24 -4.56 13.28 -1.00
C GLN A 24 -3.30 12.59 -1.52
N GLN A 25 -2.14 13.25 -1.47
CA GLN A 25 -0.88 12.59 -1.83
C GLN A 25 -0.62 11.41 -0.87
N ALA A 26 -0.07 10.32 -1.39
CA ALA A 26 0.42 9.21 -0.58
C ALA A 26 1.93 9.38 -0.35
N GLU A 27 2.39 9.10 0.85
CA GLU A 27 3.82 9.04 1.17
C GLU A 27 4.49 7.91 0.39
N VAL A 28 5.75 8.11 0.01
CA VAL A 28 6.55 7.08 -0.64
C VAL A 28 7.87 6.94 0.08
N ILE A 29 8.22 5.72 0.45
CA ILE A 29 9.53 5.36 0.99
C ILE A 29 10.16 4.34 0.04
N LEU A 30 11.40 4.57 -0.38
CA LEU A 30 12.20 3.58 -1.09
C LEU A 30 13.34 3.17 -0.18
N SER A 31 13.41 1.87 0.14
CA SER A 31 14.46 1.30 0.97
C SER A 31 15.21 0.21 0.22
N LEU A 32 16.54 0.26 0.29
CA LEU A 32 17.41 -0.78 -0.26
C LEU A 32 17.87 -1.79 0.80
N GLU A 33 17.41 -1.63 2.05
CA GLU A 33 17.74 -2.50 3.20
C GLU A 33 19.25 -2.71 3.41
N LYS A 34 20.05 -1.73 3.01
CA LYS A 34 21.51 -1.72 3.14
C LYS A 34 21.98 -0.29 3.39
N GLU A 35 23.19 -0.13 3.91
CA GLU A 35 23.82 1.19 4.01
C GLU A 35 24.01 1.79 2.61
N ILE A 36 23.60 3.05 2.44
CA ILE A 36 23.66 3.76 1.16
C ILE A 36 24.61 4.94 1.26
N GLU A 37 25.50 5.05 0.27
CA GLU A 37 26.44 6.17 0.20
C GLU A 37 25.90 7.29 -0.70
N THR A 38 25.08 6.96 -1.70
CA THR A 38 24.56 7.95 -2.67
C THR A 38 23.15 7.65 -3.18
N VAL A 39 22.42 8.71 -3.56
CA VAL A 39 21.08 8.61 -4.19
C VAL A 39 21.11 7.82 -5.51
N ASP A 40 22.23 7.84 -6.24
CA ASP A 40 22.37 7.13 -7.51
C ASP A 40 22.21 5.60 -7.35
N GLU A 41 22.42 5.06 -6.15
CA GLU A 41 22.20 3.64 -5.86
C GLU A 41 20.73 3.22 -5.94
N TYR A 42 19.79 4.17 -5.81
CA TYR A 42 18.35 3.92 -5.92
C TYR A 42 17.83 3.90 -7.35
N ALA A 43 18.66 4.16 -8.37
CA ALA A 43 18.20 4.33 -9.74
C ALA A 43 17.29 3.17 -10.23
N GLY A 44 17.66 1.92 -9.90
CA GLY A 44 16.84 0.75 -10.22
C GLY A 44 15.51 0.73 -9.47
N LEU A 45 15.54 0.92 -8.15
CA LEU A 45 14.33 0.93 -7.32
C LEU A 45 13.38 2.10 -7.68
N ILE A 46 13.92 3.24 -8.12
CA ILE A 46 13.13 4.36 -8.64
C ILE A 46 12.44 3.99 -9.97
N GLU A 47 13.12 3.25 -10.85
CA GLU A 47 12.54 2.76 -12.09
C GLU A 47 11.39 1.79 -11.81
N ASP A 48 11.63 0.82 -10.93
CA ASP A 48 10.64 -0.18 -10.51
C ASP A 48 9.43 0.49 -9.83
N ALA A 49 9.67 1.43 -8.92
CA ALA A 49 8.61 2.19 -8.25
C ALA A 49 7.76 3.00 -9.24
N ASN A 50 8.37 3.66 -10.23
CA ASN A 50 7.60 4.38 -11.25
C ASN A 50 6.76 3.43 -12.11
N ALA A 51 7.31 2.26 -12.49
CA ALA A 51 6.59 1.26 -13.27
C ALA A 51 5.42 0.67 -12.47
N PHE A 52 5.61 0.40 -11.19
CA PHE A 52 4.55 -0.06 -10.30
C PHE A 52 3.45 1.00 -10.13
N LEU A 53 3.82 2.25 -9.83
CA LEU A 53 2.84 3.35 -9.69
C LEU A 53 2.05 3.60 -10.98
N GLU A 54 2.66 3.39 -12.15
CA GLU A 54 1.94 3.41 -13.43
C GLU A 54 0.88 2.31 -13.53
N ARG A 55 1.22 1.07 -13.15
CA ARG A 55 0.26 -0.04 -13.11
C ARG A 55 -0.85 0.23 -12.10
N LEU A 56 -0.48 0.72 -10.92
CA LEU A 56 -1.40 1.10 -9.85
C LEU A 56 -2.43 2.13 -10.36
N GLY A 57 -1.95 3.18 -11.04
CA GLY A 57 -2.80 4.20 -11.68
C GLY A 57 -3.64 3.71 -12.87
N ASN A 58 -3.31 2.55 -13.46
CA ASN A 58 -3.97 1.98 -14.63
C ASN A 58 -4.93 0.83 -14.30
N GLY A 59 -5.40 0.73 -13.06
CA GLY A 59 -6.46 -0.21 -12.66
C GLY A 59 -6.03 -1.29 -11.66
N ALA A 60 -4.72 -1.43 -11.38
CA ALA A 60 -4.28 -2.43 -10.39
C ALA A 60 -4.72 -2.05 -8.97
N TYR A 61 -4.89 -0.76 -8.69
CA TYR A 61 -5.36 -0.28 -7.39
C TYR A 61 -6.74 -0.82 -7.03
N GLU A 62 -7.70 -0.78 -7.96
CA GLU A 62 -9.06 -1.25 -7.73
C GLU A 62 -9.10 -2.76 -7.48
N THR A 63 -8.28 -3.52 -8.21
CA THR A 63 -8.14 -4.97 -8.00
C THR A 63 -7.59 -5.28 -6.61
N ILE A 64 -6.45 -4.67 -6.24
CA ILE A 64 -5.82 -4.87 -4.93
C ILE A 64 -6.79 -4.48 -3.81
N ARG A 65 -7.43 -3.32 -3.93
CA ARG A 65 -8.38 -2.82 -2.93
C ARG A 65 -9.57 -3.76 -2.74
N HIS A 66 -10.09 -4.33 -3.82
CA HIS A 66 -11.18 -5.30 -3.75
C HIS A 66 -10.73 -6.60 -3.10
N GLU A 67 -9.59 -7.16 -3.51
CA GLU A 67 -9.06 -8.41 -2.96
C GLU A 67 -8.73 -8.27 -1.47
N MET A 68 -8.13 -7.15 -1.05
CA MET A 68 -7.92 -6.82 0.36
C MET A 68 -9.24 -6.78 1.14
N ALA A 69 -10.27 -6.12 0.60
CA ALA A 69 -11.56 -6.01 1.28
C ALA A 69 -12.21 -7.40 1.47
N VAL A 70 -12.08 -8.29 0.48
CA VAL A 70 -12.52 -9.69 0.59
C VAL A 70 -11.76 -10.40 1.71
N GLU A 71 -10.42 -10.40 1.67
CA GLU A 71 -9.59 -11.13 2.63
C GLU A 71 -9.78 -10.66 4.08
N LEU A 72 -9.85 -9.34 4.29
CA LEU A 72 -10.06 -8.73 5.60
C LEU A 72 -11.46 -9.05 6.16
N THR A 73 -12.48 -8.97 5.31
CA THR A 73 -13.86 -9.30 5.69
C THR A 73 -13.98 -10.78 6.04
N GLU A 74 -13.45 -11.67 5.20
CA GLU A 74 -13.45 -13.11 5.47
C GLU A 74 -12.67 -13.44 6.75
N SER A 75 -11.56 -12.78 7.00
CA SER A 75 -10.77 -12.96 8.23
C SER A 75 -11.51 -12.49 9.47
N ALA A 76 -12.21 -11.36 9.41
CA ALA A 76 -12.97 -10.80 10.54
C ALA A 76 -14.14 -11.71 10.96
N TYR A 77 -14.80 -12.36 9.99
CA TYR A 77 -15.99 -13.17 10.24
C TYR A 77 -15.75 -14.68 10.17
N GLY A 78 -14.57 -15.14 9.74
CA GLY A 78 -14.29 -16.54 9.43
C GLY A 78 -14.34 -17.51 10.63
N GLN A 79 -14.36 -16.99 11.86
CA GLN A 79 -14.54 -17.77 13.09
C GLN A 79 -15.89 -17.53 13.78
N GLY A 80 -16.77 -16.73 13.17
CA GLY A 80 -18.09 -16.39 13.70
C GLY A 80 -19.24 -17.18 13.05
N ASP A 81 -20.44 -17.05 13.62
CA ASP A 81 -21.67 -17.59 13.03
C ASP A 81 -22.23 -16.68 11.90
N TYR A 82 -21.58 -15.54 11.64
CA TYR A 82 -21.96 -14.60 10.61
C TYR A 82 -21.29 -14.97 9.29
N THR A 83 -22.07 -15.07 8.21
CA THR A 83 -21.54 -15.20 6.85
C THR A 83 -21.46 -13.81 6.22
N PRO A 84 -20.27 -13.31 5.85
CA PRO A 84 -20.14 -12.01 5.25
C PRO A 84 -20.89 -11.92 3.92
N SER A 85 -21.52 -10.77 3.70
CA SER A 85 -22.26 -10.44 2.49
C SER A 85 -21.39 -9.60 1.54
N GLU A 86 -21.83 -9.49 0.28
CA GLU A 86 -21.21 -8.56 -0.69
C GLU A 86 -21.28 -7.10 -0.21
N ALA A 87 -22.25 -6.75 0.64
CA ALA A 87 -22.35 -5.41 1.20
C ALA A 87 -21.22 -5.12 2.18
N ASP A 88 -20.85 -6.08 3.04
CA ASP A 88 -19.77 -5.91 4.01
C ASP A 88 -18.43 -5.68 3.30
N VAL A 89 -18.15 -6.48 2.26
CA VAL A 89 -16.98 -6.29 1.40
C VAL A 89 -17.01 -4.93 0.72
N SER A 90 -18.14 -4.55 0.12
CA SER A 90 -18.27 -3.28 -0.59
C SER A 90 -18.12 -2.06 0.32
N ASP A 91 -18.54 -2.17 1.58
CA ASP A 91 -18.43 -1.09 2.55
C ASP A 91 -16.98 -0.92 3.02
N LEU A 92 -16.28 -2.02 3.34
CA LEU A 92 -14.84 -1.96 3.62
C LEU A 92 -14.04 -1.45 2.42
N GLU A 93 -14.34 -1.91 1.20
CA GLU A 93 -13.63 -1.50 -0.01
C GLU A 93 -13.68 0.02 -0.25
N LYS A 94 -14.83 0.66 0.02
CA LYS A 94 -14.99 2.12 -0.14
C LYS A 94 -14.19 2.92 0.90
N GLU A 95 -13.89 2.28 2.02
CA GLU A 95 -13.29 2.90 3.18
C GLU A 95 -11.76 2.80 3.18
N LEU A 96 -11.21 1.81 2.47
CA LEU A 96 -9.77 1.64 2.28
C LEU A 96 -9.16 2.88 1.59
N ILE A 97 -8.41 3.66 2.36
CA ILE A 97 -7.69 4.84 1.89
C ILE A 97 -6.20 4.56 1.94
N LEU A 98 -5.51 4.74 0.81
CA LEU A 98 -4.05 4.55 0.72
C LEU A 98 -3.32 5.78 1.26
N ASP A 99 -2.50 5.57 2.29
CA ASP A 99 -1.67 6.62 2.91
C ASP A 99 -0.24 6.62 2.42
N ALA A 100 0.35 5.43 2.24
CA ALA A 100 1.75 5.31 1.90
C ALA A 100 2.04 4.08 1.03
N VAL A 101 3.15 4.15 0.29
CA VAL A 101 3.70 3.07 -0.51
C VAL A 101 5.18 2.91 -0.21
N HIS A 102 5.57 1.76 0.31
CA HIS A 102 6.97 1.44 0.60
C HIS A 102 7.49 0.48 -0.44
N PHE A 103 8.59 0.85 -1.09
CA PHE A 103 9.27 0.05 -2.10
C PHE A 103 10.55 -0.56 -1.52
N TYR A 104 10.69 -1.86 -1.69
CA TYR A 104 11.88 -2.64 -1.37
C TYR A 104 12.38 -3.36 -2.63
N GLN A 105 13.54 -4.01 -2.55
CA GLN A 105 14.01 -4.81 -3.66
C GLN A 105 13.16 -6.07 -3.83
N GLY A 106 12.26 -6.06 -4.83
CA GLY A 106 11.42 -7.21 -5.20
C GLY A 106 10.14 -7.35 -4.36
N SER A 107 9.78 -6.34 -3.57
CA SER A 107 8.47 -6.28 -2.90
C SER A 107 8.00 -4.84 -2.72
N THR A 108 6.69 -4.66 -2.69
CA THR A 108 6.05 -3.38 -2.40
C THR A 108 5.05 -3.56 -1.27
N VAL A 109 5.01 -2.63 -0.33
CA VAL A 109 4.03 -2.61 0.76
C VAL A 109 3.15 -1.38 0.60
N LEU A 110 1.85 -1.60 0.44
CA LEU A 110 0.82 -0.58 0.42
C LEU A 110 0.23 -0.42 1.82
N ILE A 111 0.13 0.81 2.28
CA ILE A 111 -0.33 1.14 3.63
C ILE A 111 -1.67 1.85 3.53
N PHE A 112 -2.68 1.27 4.17
CA PHE A 112 -4.04 1.76 4.18
C PHE A 112 -4.54 2.02 5.59
N HIS A 113 -5.56 2.87 5.67
CA HIS A 113 -6.44 2.97 6.83
C HIS A 113 -7.90 2.79 6.41
N ALA A 114 -8.72 2.37 7.38
CA ALA A 114 -10.17 2.25 7.27
C ALA A 114 -10.79 2.73 8.60
N PRO A 115 -11.24 4.01 8.71
CA PRO A 115 -11.63 4.63 9.98
C PRO A 115 -12.85 4.06 10.71
N GLU A 116 -13.82 3.50 9.99
CA GLU A 116 -15.06 2.91 10.50
C GLU A 116 -14.90 1.42 10.82
N ASN A 117 -14.29 0.62 9.94
CA ASN A 117 -14.10 -0.82 10.10
C ASN A 117 -12.84 -1.17 10.94
N TYR A 118 -11.77 -0.39 10.82
CA TYR A 118 -10.50 -0.60 11.51
C TYR A 118 -10.00 0.70 12.20
N PRO A 119 -10.78 1.23 13.17
CA PRO A 119 -10.44 2.48 13.84
C PRO A 119 -9.09 2.36 14.58
N ASP A 120 -8.26 3.40 14.46
CA ASP A 120 -6.92 3.48 15.07
C ASP A 120 -5.98 2.33 14.65
N MET A 121 -6.23 1.71 13.50
CA MET A 121 -5.40 0.64 12.94
C MET A 121 -4.86 1.00 11.56
N GLN A 122 -3.74 0.38 11.23
CA GLN A 122 -3.10 0.43 9.94
C GLN A 122 -3.19 -0.95 9.28
N ILE A 123 -3.48 -0.96 7.99
CA ILE A 123 -3.58 -2.15 7.17
C ILE A 123 -2.40 -2.13 6.22
N CYS A 124 -1.53 -3.13 6.31
CA CYS A 124 -0.39 -3.31 5.42
C CYS A 124 -0.71 -4.42 4.43
N CYS A 125 -0.60 -4.13 3.14
CA CYS A 125 -0.73 -5.10 2.07
C CYS A 125 0.60 -5.23 1.34
N GLN A 126 1.23 -6.38 1.47
CA GLN A 126 2.42 -6.72 0.69
C GLN A 126 1.99 -7.25 -0.66
N VAL A 127 2.58 -6.72 -1.72
CA VAL A 127 2.36 -7.14 -3.10
C VAL A 127 3.69 -7.43 -3.79
N ASP A 128 3.64 -8.37 -4.72
CA ASP A 128 4.76 -8.65 -5.63
C ASP A 128 4.87 -7.57 -6.74
N ASP A 129 5.88 -7.70 -7.59
CA ASP A 129 6.11 -6.77 -8.71
C ASP A 129 4.97 -6.79 -9.74
N GLU A 130 4.19 -7.86 -9.83
CA GLU A 130 3.03 -7.97 -10.72
C GLU A 130 1.77 -7.31 -10.11
N GLY A 131 1.79 -6.99 -8.81
CA GLY A 131 0.69 -6.42 -8.06
C GLY A 131 -0.24 -7.47 -7.45
N ASN A 132 0.19 -8.73 -7.37
CA ASN A 132 -0.55 -9.77 -6.66
C ASN A 132 -0.31 -9.64 -5.15
N ILE A 133 -1.36 -9.84 -4.35
CA ILE A 133 -1.27 -9.81 -2.88
C ILE A 133 -0.51 -11.04 -2.39
N GLU A 134 0.55 -10.80 -1.60
CA GLU A 134 1.31 -11.84 -0.91
C GLU A 134 0.87 -11.99 0.56
N ASP A 135 0.58 -10.88 1.24
CA ASP A 135 0.14 -10.85 2.64
C ASP A 135 -0.69 -9.60 2.94
N VAL A 136 -1.69 -9.75 3.83
CA VAL A 136 -2.43 -8.63 4.42
C VAL A 136 -2.39 -8.73 5.93
N SER A 137 -1.91 -7.68 6.57
CA SER A 137 -1.72 -7.61 8.01
C SER A 137 -2.34 -6.33 8.60
N VAL A 138 -2.94 -6.44 9.79
CA VAL A 138 -3.56 -5.31 10.50
C VAL A 138 -2.84 -5.08 11.83
N TYR A 139 -2.44 -3.83 12.06
CA TYR A 139 -1.69 -3.42 13.24
C TYR A 139 -2.37 -2.26 13.96
N GLN A 140 -2.24 -2.19 15.29
CA GLN A 140 -2.63 -0.98 16.01
C GLN A 140 -1.66 0.15 15.65
N HIS A 141 -2.20 1.32 15.33
CA HIS A 141 -1.40 2.50 15.08
C HIS A 141 -0.80 2.97 16.42
N ASN A 142 0.48 2.67 16.65
CA ASN A 142 1.19 3.14 17.84
C ASN A 142 1.46 4.63 17.68
N SER A 143 0.65 5.46 18.35
CA SER A 143 0.83 6.92 18.47
C SER A 143 2.06 7.29 19.29
#